data_AF-A0A3B9INU2-F1
#
_entry.id   AF-A0A3B9INU2-F1
#
_cell.length_a   1.000
_cell.length_b   1.000
_cell.length_c   1.000
_cell.angle_alpha   90.00
_cell.angle_beta   90.00
_cell.angle_gamma   90.00
#
_symmetry.space_group_name_H-M   'P 1'
#
loop_
_entity.id
_entity.type
_entity.pdbx_description
1 polymer ?
#
loop_
_entity_poly.entity_id
_entity_poly.type
_entity_poly.pdbx_seq_one_letter_code
_entity_poly.pdbx_strand_id
1 'polypeptide(L)'
;MTRAQTTEDARTPVPVQVMGIDAGGTMTDTFFVRADGHFVVGKAQSNPEDEARAVMESSADALEQWSRGVEEVYDELVTCVYSGTAMLNRVVQRKGLEVGLIVNRGLEDHHRMGRAIQSYLGYGFEDRIHLNTHRYDQPLVPPERTRGVTERIDSQGQVVIPLREDEVRTAVRELVSAGAKALVISLLHSYKNGTHERRVRDIAIEVTRELGADVPVFASVDYYPVRKESHRTNTTILEAYAAEPSRRTLTKISDRMREVGGRFDLRVMASHGGTISWKAKELARTLVSGPIGGVIGARFLGQMLGYDNIACSDIGGTSFDMALITKGNFAIASDPDMARLVLSLPLVA
;
A
#
# COMPACT_ATOMS: atom_id res chain seq x y z
N MET A 1 37.72 -58.23 9.32
CA MET A 1 37.72 -57.46 8.06
C MET A 1 36.55 -58.03 7.26
N THR A 2 35.48 -57.32 6.92
CA THR A 2 35.33 -55.91 6.57
C THR A 2 33.87 -55.52 6.84
N ARG A 3 33.65 -54.41 7.58
CA ARG A 3 32.31 -53.85 7.83
C ARG A 3 31.77 -53.27 6.52
N ALA A 4 30.60 -53.72 6.11
CA ALA A 4 29.86 -53.14 5.00
C ALA A 4 29.53 -51.67 5.33
N GLN A 5 29.92 -50.77 4.44
CA GLN A 5 29.45 -49.39 4.40
C GLN A 5 27.96 -49.42 4.07
N THR A 6 27.13 -49.05 5.04
CA THR A 6 25.76 -48.65 4.78
C THR A 6 25.80 -47.36 3.97
N THR A 7 25.37 -47.48 2.71
CA THR A 7 25.00 -46.37 1.83
C THR A 7 24.02 -45.47 2.57
N GLU A 8 24.45 -44.25 2.86
CA GLU A 8 23.61 -43.18 3.35
C GLU A 8 22.52 -42.92 2.29
N ASP A 9 21.28 -43.11 2.71
CA ASP A 9 20.07 -42.95 1.92
C ASP A 9 20.02 -41.49 1.41
N ALA A 10 20.24 -41.29 0.11
CA ALA A 10 20.11 -39.99 -0.54
C ALA A 10 18.62 -39.61 -0.56
N ARG A 11 18.08 -39.23 0.60
CA ARG A 11 16.73 -38.70 0.74
C ARG A 11 16.60 -37.51 -0.19
N THR A 12 15.62 -37.59 -1.09
CA THR A 12 15.22 -36.45 -1.92
C THR A 12 15.07 -35.23 -1.03
N PRO A 13 15.68 -34.08 -1.36
CA PRO A 13 15.57 -32.88 -0.56
C PRO A 13 14.11 -32.56 -0.29
N VAL A 14 13.76 -32.24 0.95
CA VAL A 14 12.39 -31.82 1.29
C VAL A 14 12.09 -30.53 0.50
N PRO A 15 11.05 -30.49 -0.34
CA PRO A 15 10.77 -29.34 -1.19
C PRO A 15 10.50 -28.07 -0.39
N VAL A 16 10.95 -26.94 -0.92
CA VAL A 16 10.67 -25.61 -0.38
C VAL A 16 9.41 -25.07 -1.05
N GLN A 17 8.36 -24.77 -0.28
CA GLN A 17 7.03 -24.52 -0.84
C GLN A 17 6.55 -23.08 -0.70
N VAL A 18 6.96 -22.38 0.37
CA VAL A 18 6.44 -21.04 0.69
C VAL A 18 7.60 -20.07 0.85
N MET A 19 7.42 -18.87 0.30
CA MET A 19 8.30 -17.72 0.50
C MET A 19 7.50 -16.53 1.04
N GLY A 20 7.98 -15.93 2.12
CA GLY A 20 7.56 -14.62 2.62
C GLY A 20 8.68 -13.60 2.41
N ILE A 21 8.31 -12.35 2.11
CA ILE A 21 9.25 -11.24 1.93
C ILE A 21 8.79 -10.08 2.79
N ASP A 22 9.73 -9.45 3.49
CA ASP A 22 9.58 -8.10 4.03
C ASP A 22 10.67 -7.18 3.46
N ALA A 23 10.24 -6.14 2.75
CA ALA A 23 11.12 -5.24 1.99
C ALA A 23 10.85 -3.76 2.28
N GLY A 24 11.78 -2.90 1.89
CA GLY A 24 11.61 -1.44 1.96
C GLY A 24 12.04 -0.80 3.29
N GLY A 25 12.51 -1.59 4.25
CA GLY A 25 13.23 -1.14 5.44
C GLY A 25 14.73 -0.96 5.19
N THR A 26 15.54 -0.93 6.25
CA THR A 26 17.03 -0.89 6.14
C THR A 26 17.60 -2.20 5.61
N MET A 27 16.95 -3.32 5.95
CA MET A 27 17.26 -4.66 5.48
C MET A 27 16.03 -5.23 4.76
N THR A 28 16.29 -6.15 3.84
CA THR A 28 15.27 -6.94 3.16
C THR A 28 15.38 -8.38 3.66
N ASP A 29 14.29 -8.87 4.22
CA ASP A 29 14.22 -10.17 4.87
C ASP A 29 13.40 -11.14 4.01
N THR A 30 13.88 -12.37 3.90
CA THR A 30 13.18 -13.46 3.21
C THR A 30 12.99 -14.63 4.15
N PHE A 31 11.82 -15.27 4.09
CA PHE A 31 11.44 -16.38 4.95
C PHE A 31 10.98 -17.55 4.10
N PHE A 32 11.73 -18.65 4.11
CA PHE A 32 11.41 -19.84 3.32
C PHE A 32 10.89 -20.95 4.22
N VAL A 33 9.87 -21.68 3.77
CA VAL A 33 9.29 -22.83 4.49
C VAL A 33 9.29 -24.06 3.61
N ARG A 34 9.82 -25.16 4.13
CA ARG A 34 9.77 -26.50 3.54
C ARG A 34 8.44 -27.17 3.75
N ALA A 35 8.16 -28.21 2.97
CA ALA A 35 6.95 -29.03 3.08
C ALA A 35 6.77 -29.69 4.48
N ASP A 36 7.84 -29.85 5.24
CA ASP A 36 7.83 -30.39 6.61
C ASP A 36 7.71 -29.31 7.70
N GLY A 37 7.61 -28.03 7.32
CA GLY A 37 7.47 -26.90 8.22
C GLY A 37 8.78 -26.29 8.72
N HIS A 38 9.95 -26.87 8.40
CA HIS A 38 11.22 -26.21 8.70
C HIS A 38 11.38 -24.93 7.90
N PHE A 39 12.00 -23.92 8.51
CA PHE A 39 12.19 -22.62 7.89
C PHE A 39 13.62 -22.10 8.03
N VAL A 40 13.97 -21.18 7.13
CA VAL A 40 15.20 -20.38 7.17
C VAL A 40 14.86 -18.93 6.88
N VAL A 41 15.70 -18.04 7.41
CA VAL A 41 15.57 -16.59 7.23
C VAL A 41 16.82 -16.10 6.55
N GLY A 42 16.64 -15.33 5.48
CA GLY A 42 17.72 -14.60 4.84
C GLY A 42 17.60 -13.10 5.07
N LYS A 43 18.72 -12.42 4.95
CA LYS A 43 18.83 -10.98 5.18
C LYS A 43 19.83 -10.35 4.23
N ALA A 44 19.41 -9.32 3.51
CA ALA A 44 20.31 -8.48 2.71
C ALA A 44 20.07 -6.99 2.97
N GLN A 45 21.06 -6.17 2.62
CA GLN A 45 20.89 -4.72 2.66
C GLN A 45 19.85 -4.29 1.62
N SER A 46 18.87 -3.47 2.04
CA SER A 46 17.87 -2.96 1.11
C SER A 46 18.48 -2.06 0.04
N ASN A 47 17.92 -2.15 -1.17
CA ASN A 47 18.28 -1.28 -2.28
C ASN A 47 17.03 -0.57 -2.82
N PRO A 48 16.77 0.70 -2.44
CA PRO A 48 15.58 1.43 -2.89
C PRO A 48 15.50 1.64 -4.41
N GLU A 49 16.63 1.59 -5.12
CA GLU A 49 16.67 1.72 -6.59
C GLU A 49 16.33 0.40 -7.30
N ASP A 50 16.61 -0.73 -6.64
CA ASP A 50 16.37 -2.08 -7.14
C ASP A 50 16.05 -3.07 -6.01
N GLU A 51 14.81 -3.03 -5.50
CA GLU A 51 14.36 -3.97 -4.45
C GLU A 51 14.42 -5.43 -4.91
N ALA A 52 14.28 -5.70 -6.21
CA ALA A 52 14.36 -7.05 -6.75
C ALA A 52 15.75 -7.65 -6.51
N ARG A 53 16.80 -6.86 -6.64
CA ARG A 53 18.16 -7.29 -6.30
C ARG A 53 18.31 -7.64 -4.83
N ALA A 54 17.82 -6.79 -3.92
CA ALA A 54 17.90 -7.04 -2.48
C ALA A 54 17.14 -8.31 -2.08
N VAL A 55 15.98 -8.57 -2.70
CA VAL A 55 15.23 -9.83 -2.51
C VAL A 55 16.03 -11.05 -2.98
N MET A 56 16.73 -10.98 -4.11
CA MET A 56 17.55 -12.09 -4.60
C MET A 56 18.78 -12.33 -3.72
N GLU A 57 19.44 -11.27 -3.26
CA GLU A 57 20.58 -11.37 -2.33
C GLU A 57 20.14 -11.98 -0.98
N SER A 58 19.01 -11.52 -0.43
CA SER A 58 18.42 -12.09 0.79
C SER A 58 18.01 -13.56 0.58
N SER A 59 17.47 -13.89 -0.60
CA SER A 59 17.12 -15.27 -0.92
C SER A 59 18.34 -16.19 -0.97
N ALA A 60 19.45 -15.73 -1.54
CA ALA A 60 20.69 -16.50 -1.58
C ALA A 60 21.23 -16.75 -0.16
N ASP A 61 21.25 -15.73 0.69
CA ASP A 61 21.64 -15.82 2.11
C ASP A 61 20.77 -16.83 2.90
N ALA A 62 19.45 -16.84 2.67
CA ALA A 62 18.56 -17.82 3.29
C ALA A 62 18.88 -19.26 2.86
N LEU A 63 19.03 -19.48 1.56
CA LEU A 63 19.12 -20.81 0.96
C LEU A 63 20.51 -21.45 1.13
N GLU A 64 21.55 -20.65 1.37
CA GLU A 64 22.89 -21.14 1.73
C GLU A 64 22.86 -22.00 3.00
N GLN A 65 21.98 -21.70 3.96
CA GLN A 65 21.77 -22.49 5.18
C GLN A 65 21.28 -23.92 4.90
N TRP A 66 20.70 -24.14 3.72
CA TRP A 66 20.29 -25.45 3.22
C TRP A 66 21.23 -26.00 2.16
N SER A 67 22.32 -25.30 1.85
CA SER A 67 23.26 -25.61 0.77
C SER A 67 22.56 -25.74 -0.59
N ARG A 68 21.60 -24.85 -0.85
CA ARG A 68 20.81 -24.82 -2.09
C ARG A 68 20.92 -23.48 -2.80
N GLY A 69 20.81 -23.50 -4.13
CA GLY A 69 20.79 -22.31 -4.96
C GLY A 69 19.38 -21.73 -5.18
N VAL A 70 19.31 -20.44 -5.53
CA VAL A 70 18.06 -19.75 -5.89
C VAL A 70 17.35 -20.45 -7.06
N GLU A 71 18.08 -20.77 -8.14
CA GLU A 71 17.54 -21.43 -9.33
C GLU A 71 17.00 -22.84 -9.06
N GLU A 72 17.57 -23.53 -8.06
CA GLU A 72 17.11 -24.87 -7.66
C GLU A 72 15.80 -24.83 -6.88
N VAL A 73 15.57 -23.75 -6.12
CA VAL A 73 14.48 -23.65 -5.14
C VAL A 73 13.26 -22.95 -5.72
N TYR A 74 13.46 -21.95 -6.58
CA TYR A 74 12.36 -21.11 -7.06
C TYR A 74 11.33 -21.87 -7.91
N ASP A 75 11.73 -22.96 -8.57
CA ASP A 75 10.81 -23.86 -9.29
C ASP A 75 9.92 -24.71 -8.37
N GLU A 76 10.34 -24.91 -7.11
CA GLU A 76 9.59 -25.67 -6.11
C GLU A 76 8.52 -24.84 -5.38
N LEU A 77 8.69 -23.51 -5.39
CA LEU A 77 7.81 -22.59 -4.68
C LEU A 77 6.38 -22.65 -5.23
N VAL A 78 5.44 -22.90 -4.33
CA VAL A 78 4.01 -22.93 -4.62
C VAL A 78 3.41 -21.53 -4.48
N THR A 79 3.92 -20.71 -3.56
CA THR A 79 3.44 -19.34 -3.34
C THR A 79 4.50 -18.43 -2.77
N CYS A 80 4.43 -17.16 -3.14
CA CYS A 80 5.21 -16.10 -2.55
C CYS A 80 4.29 -14.96 -2.09
N VAL A 81 4.51 -14.47 -0.88
CA VAL A 81 3.81 -13.32 -0.32
C VAL A 81 4.82 -12.21 -0.07
N TYR A 82 4.69 -11.12 -0.83
CA TYR A 82 5.40 -9.88 -0.61
C TYR A 82 4.69 -9.03 0.43
N SER A 83 5.49 -8.50 1.33
CA SER A 83 5.14 -7.39 2.20
C SER A 83 6.29 -6.39 2.19
N GLY A 84 5.97 -5.14 2.46
CA GLY A 84 6.99 -4.12 2.57
C GLY A 84 6.45 -2.78 3.05
N THR A 85 7.40 -1.93 3.43
CA THR A 85 7.15 -0.63 4.06
C THR A 85 7.40 0.53 3.11
N ALA A 86 7.86 0.29 1.87
CA ALA A 86 8.19 1.37 0.93
C ALA A 86 7.04 2.37 0.70
N MET A 87 5.80 1.89 0.55
CA MET A 87 4.63 2.76 0.40
C MET A 87 4.34 3.55 1.68
N LEU A 88 4.35 2.87 2.84
CA LEU A 88 4.14 3.50 4.15
C LEU A 88 5.21 4.57 4.44
N ASN A 89 6.46 4.29 4.13
CA ASN A 89 7.60 5.20 4.32
C ASN A 89 7.39 6.52 3.56
N ARG A 90 6.87 6.47 2.32
CA ARG A 90 6.51 7.70 1.59
C ARG A 90 5.45 8.53 2.31
N VAL A 91 4.47 7.88 2.93
CA VAL A 91 3.40 8.54 3.69
C VAL A 91 3.95 9.17 4.97
N VAL A 92 4.66 8.41 5.81
CA VAL A 92 5.16 8.92 7.11
C VAL A 92 6.26 9.97 6.93
N GLN A 93 7.11 9.84 5.91
CA GLN A 93 8.15 10.82 5.59
C GLN A 93 7.64 12.01 4.78
N ARG A 94 6.40 11.98 4.30
CA ARG A 94 5.84 12.97 3.37
C ARG A 94 6.68 13.17 2.10
N LYS A 95 7.19 12.06 1.54
CA LYS A 95 8.02 12.00 0.33
C LYS A 95 7.39 11.08 -0.72
N GLY A 96 6.30 11.52 -1.31
CA GLY A 96 5.62 10.84 -2.42
C GLY A 96 5.57 11.70 -3.68
N LEU A 97 4.83 11.21 -4.67
CA LEU A 97 4.64 11.89 -5.95
C LEU A 97 3.91 13.23 -5.78
N GLU A 98 4.26 14.25 -6.55
CA GLU A 98 3.59 15.55 -6.53
C GLU A 98 2.17 15.47 -7.12
N VAL A 99 1.17 15.20 -6.27
CA VAL A 99 -0.22 15.09 -6.70
C VAL A 99 -0.88 16.47 -6.84
N GLY A 100 -1.62 16.68 -7.92
CA GLY A 100 -2.64 17.72 -8.08
C GLY A 100 -4.05 17.18 -7.86
N LEU A 101 -4.92 17.97 -7.23
CA LEU A 101 -6.27 17.56 -6.82
C LEU A 101 -7.33 18.41 -7.53
N ILE A 102 -8.31 17.74 -8.15
CA ILE A 102 -9.50 18.34 -8.74
C ILE A 102 -10.73 17.90 -7.93
N VAL A 103 -11.47 18.88 -7.42
CA VAL A 103 -12.70 18.69 -6.63
C VAL A 103 -13.83 19.59 -7.16
N ASN A 104 -15.00 19.57 -6.52
CA ASN A 104 -16.06 20.52 -6.85
C ASN A 104 -15.65 21.96 -6.51
N ARG A 105 -15.97 22.91 -7.40
CA ARG A 105 -15.74 24.35 -7.16
C ARG A 105 -16.48 24.85 -5.92
N GLY A 106 -15.78 25.61 -5.09
CA GLY A 106 -16.25 26.09 -3.79
C GLY A 106 -16.01 25.11 -2.62
N LEU A 107 -15.39 23.96 -2.87
CA LEU A 107 -15.05 22.95 -1.86
C LEU A 107 -13.56 22.60 -1.83
N GLU A 108 -12.70 23.38 -2.49
CA GLU A 108 -11.25 23.16 -2.63
C GLU A 108 -10.55 22.96 -1.28
N ASP A 109 -11.05 23.63 -0.24
CA ASP A 109 -10.46 23.60 1.10
C ASP A 109 -10.81 22.35 1.92
N HIS A 110 -11.75 21.51 1.45
CA HIS A 110 -12.22 20.36 2.26
C HIS A 110 -11.09 19.40 2.64
N HIS A 111 -10.08 19.27 1.78
CA HIS A 111 -8.92 18.41 2.01
C HIS A 111 -8.04 18.95 3.14
N ARG A 112 -7.62 20.22 3.05
CA ARG A 112 -6.72 20.83 4.05
C ARG A 112 -7.36 21.03 5.42
N MET A 113 -8.70 21.15 5.48
CA MET A 113 -9.43 21.23 6.75
C MET A 113 -9.41 19.92 7.55
N GLY A 114 -9.11 18.78 6.91
CA GLY A 114 -8.97 17.49 7.59
C GLY A 114 -10.21 17.05 8.38
N ARG A 115 -11.41 17.55 8.00
CA ARG A 115 -12.70 17.34 8.69
C ARG A 115 -12.65 17.60 10.20
N ALA A 116 -11.74 18.47 10.65
CA ALA A 116 -11.36 18.69 12.04
C ALA A 116 -10.77 17.48 12.81
N ILE A 117 -11.33 16.28 12.62
CA ILE A 117 -10.91 15.03 13.27
C ILE A 117 -9.40 14.79 13.16
N GLN A 118 -8.78 15.14 12.03
CA GLN A 118 -7.34 14.94 11.80
C GLN A 118 -6.43 15.79 12.71
N SER A 119 -6.96 16.72 13.51
CA SER A 119 -6.14 17.46 14.48
C SER A 119 -5.79 16.66 15.75
N TYR A 120 -6.47 15.53 16.01
CA TYR A 120 -6.28 14.72 17.22
C TYR A 120 -6.34 13.20 16.98
N LEU A 121 -6.24 12.74 15.73
CA LEU A 121 -6.06 11.32 15.41
C LEU A 121 -4.73 10.78 15.98
N GLY A 122 -4.75 9.51 16.38
CA GLY A 122 -3.59 8.79 16.95
C GLY A 122 -3.25 9.16 18.40
N TYR A 123 -4.10 9.92 19.10
CA TYR A 123 -3.80 10.40 20.46
C TYR A 123 -4.24 9.40 21.54
N GLY A 124 -3.48 9.39 22.63
CA GLY A 124 -3.89 8.79 23.91
C GLY A 124 -5.14 9.47 24.47
N PHE A 125 -5.78 8.84 25.45
CA PHE A 125 -7.05 9.35 26.00
C PHE A 125 -6.89 10.75 26.60
N GLU A 126 -5.78 10.98 27.29
CA GLU A 126 -5.44 12.23 27.97
C GLU A 126 -5.28 13.38 26.99
N ASP A 127 -4.56 13.15 25.89
CA ASP A 127 -4.30 14.18 24.87
C ASP A 127 -5.57 14.52 24.06
N ARG A 128 -6.48 13.56 23.88
CA ARG A 128 -7.77 13.82 23.20
C ARG A 128 -8.58 14.91 23.91
N ILE A 129 -8.58 14.95 25.24
CA ILE A 129 -9.31 15.95 26.02
C ILE A 129 -8.49 17.20 26.31
N HIS A 130 -7.15 17.14 26.21
CA HIS A 130 -6.27 18.28 26.38
C HIS A 130 -6.15 19.09 25.08
N LEU A 131 -7.07 20.04 24.89
CA LEU A 131 -7.22 20.83 23.65
C LEU A 131 -5.91 21.43 23.09
N ASN A 132 -5.01 21.91 23.95
CA ASN A 132 -3.75 22.54 23.53
C ASN A 132 -2.76 21.58 22.86
N THR A 133 -2.98 20.27 22.95
CA THR A 133 -2.15 19.27 22.26
C THR A 133 -2.54 19.12 20.79
N HIS A 134 -3.76 19.51 20.42
CA HIS A 134 -4.31 19.25 19.08
C HIS A 134 -3.56 20.04 18.01
N ARG A 135 -3.23 19.38 16.90
CA ARG A 135 -2.48 19.99 15.79
C ARG A 135 -2.81 19.36 14.45
N TYR A 136 -2.84 20.16 13.39
CA TYR A 136 -2.89 19.67 12.02
C TYR A 136 -1.48 19.47 11.46
N ASP A 137 -1.27 18.35 10.79
CA ASP A 137 -0.09 18.16 9.94
C ASP A 137 -0.35 18.82 8.57
N GLN A 138 0.70 19.04 7.78
CA GLN A 138 0.54 19.55 6.42
C GLN A 138 -0.40 18.64 5.61
N PRO A 139 -1.20 19.16 4.67
CA PRO A 139 -2.03 18.32 3.81
C PRO A 139 -1.18 17.54 2.80
N LEU A 140 -1.66 16.38 2.33
CA LEU A 140 -0.97 15.60 1.29
C LEU A 140 -0.87 16.33 -0.05
N VAL A 141 -1.88 17.15 -0.35
CA VAL A 141 -1.93 18.00 -1.55
C VAL A 141 -2.09 19.43 -1.07
N PRO A 142 -1.16 20.33 -1.39
CA PRO A 142 -1.22 21.70 -0.91
C PRO A 142 -2.24 22.52 -1.72
N PRO A 143 -2.71 23.67 -1.20
CA PRO A 143 -3.73 24.50 -1.87
C PRO A 143 -3.31 24.94 -3.27
N GLU A 144 -2.02 25.20 -3.48
CA GLU A 144 -1.48 25.65 -4.77
C GLU A 144 -1.68 24.58 -5.87
N ARG A 145 -1.80 23.30 -5.49
CA ARG A 145 -2.10 22.16 -6.38
C ARG A 145 -3.52 21.62 -6.20
N THR A 146 -4.47 22.44 -5.78
CA THR A 146 -5.88 22.07 -5.69
C THR A 146 -6.74 23.01 -6.55
N ARG A 147 -7.62 22.45 -7.38
CA ARG A 147 -8.54 23.22 -8.24
C ARG A 147 -9.96 22.69 -8.15
N GLY A 148 -10.92 23.59 -8.28
CA GLY A 148 -12.34 23.27 -8.32
C GLY A 148 -12.92 23.37 -9.73
N VAL A 149 -13.80 22.42 -10.09
CA VAL A 149 -14.57 22.47 -11.34
C VAL A 149 -16.06 22.62 -11.04
N THR A 150 -16.77 23.42 -11.85
CA THR A 150 -18.21 23.61 -11.67
C THR A 150 -18.96 22.37 -12.11
N GLU A 151 -19.55 21.70 -11.14
CA GLU A 151 -20.32 20.49 -11.29
C GLU A 151 -21.02 20.19 -9.96
N ARG A 152 -22.25 19.66 -9.99
CA ARG A 152 -22.89 19.06 -8.82
C ARG A 152 -23.81 17.90 -9.18
N ILE A 153 -23.58 16.77 -8.52
CA ILE A 153 -24.51 15.65 -8.37
C ILE A 153 -25.02 15.60 -6.93
N ASP A 154 -26.32 15.32 -6.75
CA ASP A 154 -26.93 15.16 -5.43
C ASP A 154 -26.77 13.74 -4.84
N SER A 155 -27.30 13.53 -3.64
CA SER A 155 -27.24 12.24 -2.96
C SER A 155 -28.09 11.14 -3.61
N GLN A 156 -29.03 11.50 -4.48
CA GLN A 156 -29.84 10.57 -5.28
C GLN A 156 -29.18 10.23 -6.62
N GLY A 157 -28.07 10.89 -6.97
CA GLY A 157 -27.36 10.71 -8.22
C GLY A 157 -27.87 11.59 -9.37
N GLN A 158 -28.74 12.57 -9.09
CA GLN A 158 -29.25 13.51 -10.09
C GLN A 158 -28.27 14.65 -10.32
N VAL A 159 -28.16 15.09 -11.57
CA VAL A 159 -27.36 16.26 -11.93
C VAL A 159 -28.10 17.51 -11.51
N VAL A 160 -27.52 18.28 -10.59
CA VAL A 160 -28.02 19.58 -10.12
C VAL A 160 -27.36 20.72 -10.88
N ILE A 161 -26.04 20.62 -11.07
CA ILE A 161 -25.25 21.58 -11.86
C ILE A 161 -24.47 20.79 -12.92
N PRO A 162 -24.74 20.99 -14.22
CA PRO A 162 -23.99 20.33 -15.29
C PRO A 162 -22.49 20.64 -15.21
N LEU A 163 -21.66 19.66 -15.59
CA LEU A 163 -20.22 19.85 -15.67
C LEU A 163 -19.86 20.92 -16.70
N ARG A 164 -19.05 21.90 -16.29
CA ARG A 164 -18.45 22.88 -17.20
C ARG A 164 -17.08 22.39 -17.67
N GLU A 165 -17.04 21.80 -18.86
CA GLU A 165 -15.84 21.13 -19.37
C GLU A 165 -14.64 22.08 -19.62
N ASP A 166 -14.88 23.34 -19.98
CA ASP A 166 -13.80 24.31 -20.20
C ASP A 166 -13.01 24.59 -18.91
N GLU A 167 -13.70 24.61 -17.76
CA GLU A 167 -13.05 24.76 -16.46
C GLU A 167 -12.14 23.58 -16.12
N VAL A 168 -12.49 22.37 -16.57
CA VAL A 168 -11.65 21.18 -16.41
C VAL A 168 -10.34 21.34 -17.17
N ARG A 169 -10.42 21.79 -18.43
CA ARG A 169 -9.24 22.00 -19.27
C ARG A 169 -8.30 23.03 -18.67
N THR A 170 -8.85 24.13 -18.16
CA THR A 170 -8.07 25.16 -17.44
C THR A 170 -7.42 24.61 -16.18
N ALA A 171 -8.20 23.92 -15.33
CA ALA A 171 -7.70 23.34 -14.08
C ALA A 171 -6.53 22.36 -14.31
N VAL A 172 -6.64 21.51 -15.35
CA VAL A 172 -5.58 20.54 -15.69
C VAL A 172 -4.29 21.28 -16.10
N ARG A 173 -4.38 22.28 -16.99
CA ARG A 173 -3.21 23.06 -17.42
C ARG A 173 -2.54 23.77 -16.24
N GLU A 174 -3.33 24.37 -15.35
CA GLU A 174 -2.82 25.03 -14.15
C GLU A 174 -2.12 24.04 -13.19
N LEU A 175 -2.69 22.86 -12.97
CA LEU A 175 -2.10 21.84 -12.10
C LEU A 175 -0.78 21.28 -12.66
N VAL A 176 -0.73 21.01 -13.97
CA VAL A 176 0.49 20.58 -14.64
C VAL A 176 1.56 21.68 -14.56
N SER A 177 1.18 22.94 -14.76
CA SER A 177 2.08 24.09 -14.66
C SER A 177 2.57 24.32 -13.22
N ALA A 178 1.75 23.99 -12.21
CA ALA A 178 2.11 23.98 -10.79
C ALA A 178 2.95 22.74 -10.37
N GLY A 179 3.42 21.94 -11.34
CA GLY A 179 4.33 20.83 -11.12
C GLY A 179 3.66 19.51 -10.71
N ALA A 180 2.35 19.34 -10.94
CA ALA A 180 1.69 18.05 -10.69
C ALA A 180 2.29 16.94 -11.57
N LYS A 181 2.70 15.85 -10.94
CA LYS A 181 3.19 14.60 -11.55
C LYS A 181 2.13 13.51 -11.57
N ALA A 182 1.00 13.71 -10.88
CA ALA A 182 -0.22 12.92 -11.00
C ALA A 182 -1.44 13.80 -10.72
N LEU A 183 -2.60 13.45 -11.27
CA LEU A 183 -3.87 14.14 -11.04
C LEU A 183 -4.85 13.22 -10.34
N VAL A 184 -5.45 13.69 -9.25
CA VAL A 184 -6.54 13.01 -8.53
C VAL A 184 -7.81 13.80 -8.72
N ILE A 185 -8.91 13.09 -8.99
CA ILE A 185 -10.24 13.68 -9.17
C ILE A 185 -11.16 13.04 -8.13
N SER A 186 -11.83 13.88 -7.32
CA SER A 186 -12.81 13.41 -6.34
C SER A 186 -13.97 14.39 -6.25
N LEU A 187 -15.07 14.06 -6.91
CA LEU A 187 -16.31 14.82 -6.89
C LEU A 187 -17.28 14.23 -5.87
N LEU A 188 -18.14 15.07 -5.31
CA LEU A 188 -19.19 14.63 -4.40
C LEU A 188 -20.15 13.66 -5.11
N HIS A 189 -20.54 12.61 -4.40
CA HIS A 189 -21.50 11.59 -4.88
C HIS A 189 -21.11 10.87 -6.19
N SER A 190 -19.85 10.94 -6.63
CA SER A 190 -19.39 10.22 -7.82
C SER A 190 -19.50 8.70 -7.70
N TYR A 191 -19.39 8.16 -6.48
CA TYR A 191 -19.68 6.75 -6.19
C TYR A 191 -21.12 6.33 -6.53
N LYS A 192 -22.06 7.29 -6.56
CA LYS A 192 -23.47 7.05 -6.89
C LYS A 192 -23.74 7.31 -8.38
N ASN A 193 -23.20 8.38 -8.93
CA ASN A 193 -23.22 8.67 -10.36
C ASN A 193 -21.84 9.19 -10.81
N GLY A 194 -21.05 8.31 -11.43
CA GLY A 194 -19.67 8.59 -11.82
C GLY A 194 -19.52 9.34 -13.14
N THR A 195 -20.62 9.73 -13.80
CA THR A 195 -20.60 10.26 -15.18
C THR A 195 -19.71 11.49 -15.30
N HIS A 196 -19.91 12.49 -14.44
CA HIS A 196 -19.10 13.71 -14.48
C HIS A 196 -17.65 13.47 -14.09
N GLU A 197 -17.38 12.67 -13.05
CA GLU A 197 -16.01 12.41 -12.60
C GLU A 197 -15.19 11.68 -13.68
N ARG A 198 -15.80 10.71 -14.37
CA ARG A 198 -15.16 10.04 -15.52
C ARG A 198 -14.99 10.98 -16.71
N ARG A 199 -15.94 11.89 -16.96
CA ARG A 199 -15.75 12.90 -18.02
C ARG A 199 -14.61 13.86 -17.70
N VAL A 200 -14.46 14.28 -16.43
CA VAL A 200 -13.31 15.07 -15.96
C VAL A 200 -12.00 14.30 -16.18
N ARG A 201 -11.98 13.00 -15.86
CA ARG A 201 -10.82 12.13 -16.12
C ARG A 201 -10.45 12.09 -17.59
N ASP A 202 -11.43 11.88 -18.47
CA ASP A 202 -11.19 11.75 -19.91
C ASP A 202 -10.62 13.06 -20.48
N ILE A 203 -11.18 14.20 -20.10
CA ILE A 203 -10.66 15.53 -20.47
C ILE A 203 -9.25 15.74 -19.91
N ALA A 204 -8.99 15.34 -18.65
CA ALA A 204 -7.66 15.46 -18.06
C ALA A 204 -6.62 14.65 -18.84
N ILE A 205 -6.96 13.42 -19.26
CA ILE A 205 -6.08 12.58 -20.10
C ILE A 205 -5.86 13.21 -21.48
N GLU A 206 -6.90 13.77 -22.11
CA GLU A 206 -6.78 14.49 -23.38
C GLU A 206 -5.79 15.65 -23.25
N VAL A 207 -5.98 16.52 -22.24
CA VAL A 207 -5.17 17.72 -22.05
C VAL A 207 -3.72 17.39 -21.64
N THR A 208 -3.48 16.38 -20.79
CA THR A 208 -2.10 16.00 -20.43
C THR A 208 -1.34 15.48 -21.65
N ARG A 209 -2.00 14.74 -22.56
CA ARG A 209 -1.43 14.32 -23.83
C ARG A 209 -1.13 15.50 -24.76
N GLU A 210 -2.04 16.46 -24.89
CA GLU A 210 -1.82 17.69 -25.67
C GLU A 210 -0.59 18.48 -25.18
N LEU A 211 -0.38 18.50 -23.86
CA LEU A 211 0.78 19.15 -23.23
C LEU A 211 2.08 18.34 -23.36
N GLY A 212 2.03 17.11 -23.89
CA GLY A 212 3.18 16.20 -23.92
C GLY A 212 3.66 15.77 -22.53
N ALA A 213 2.77 15.78 -21.53
CA ALA A 213 3.09 15.47 -20.14
C ALA A 213 2.65 14.04 -19.77
N ASP A 214 3.58 13.23 -19.26
CA ASP A 214 3.29 11.90 -18.72
C ASP A 214 2.78 12.03 -17.27
N VAL A 215 1.48 12.34 -17.13
CA VAL A 215 0.82 12.58 -15.84
C VAL A 215 -0.36 11.60 -15.69
N PRO A 216 -0.24 10.55 -14.86
CA PRO A 216 -1.34 9.61 -14.62
C PRO A 216 -2.53 10.29 -13.91
N VAL A 217 -3.73 9.83 -14.24
CA VAL A 217 -5.00 10.38 -13.74
C VAL A 217 -5.76 9.34 -12.93
N PHE A 218 -6.16 9.71 -11.71
CA PHE A 218 -6.82 8.85 -10.74
C PHE A 218 -8.19 9.43 -10.37
N ALA A 219 -9.25 8.90 -10.97
CA ALA A 219 -10.61 9.23 -10.58
C ALA A 219 -11.05 8.35 -9.40
N SER A 220 -11.51 8.95 -8.31
CA SER A 220 -11.95 8.24 -7.11
C SER A 220 -12.98 7.14 -7.39
N VAL A 221 -13.90 7.36 -8.35
CA VAL A 221 -14.94 6.40 -8.76
C VAL A 221 -14.39 5.15 -9.44
N ASP A 222 -13.17 5.20 -9.98
CA ASP A 222 -12.54 4.08 -10.67
C ASP A 222 -11.67 3.22 -9.75
N TYR A 223 -11.46 3.65 -8.50
CA TYR A 223 -10.62 2.96 -7.51
C TYR A 223 -11.40 2.69 -6.21
N TYR A 224 -11.94 3.73 -5.57
CA TYR A 224 -12.56 3.66 -4.25
C TYR A 224 -13.98 4.28 -4.25
N PRO A 225 -14.97 3.67 -4.95
CA PRO A 225 -16.32 4.23 -5.10
C PRO A 225 -17.17 4.04 -3.84
N VAL A 226 -16.78 4.70 -2.75
CA VAL A 226 -17.49 4.65 -1.45
C VAL A 226 -17.89 6.05 -0.97
N ARG A 227 -18.84 6.12 -0.04
CA ARG A 227 -19.29 7.38 0.59
C ARG A 227 -18.20 7.97 1.51
N LYS A 228 -18.35 9.26 1.87
CA LYS A 228 -17.43 10.11 2.66
C LYS A 228 -16.25 10.63 1.83
N GLU A 229 -16.36 11.88 1.37
CA GLU A 229 -15.38 12.56 0.52
C GLU A 229 -13.99 12.64 1.13
N SER A 230 -13.87 12.97 2.42
CA SER A 230 -12.58 13.08 3.10
C SER A 230 -11.81 11.75 3.12
N HIS A 231 -12.47 10.64 3.48
CA HIS A 231 -11.85 9.31 3.46
C HIS A 231 -11.52 8.88 2.02
N ARG A 232 -12.45 9.07 1.09
CA ARG A 232 -12.27 8.65 -0.32
C ARG A 232 -11.15 9.44 -0.98
N THR A 233 -11.17 10.77 -0.87
CA THR A 233 -10.15 11.66 -1.44
C THR A 233 -8.77 11.35 -0.89
N ASN A 234 -8.60 11.20 0.44
CA ASN A 234 -7.31 10.79 1.01
C ASN A 234 -6.81 9.46 0.43
N THR A 235 -7.69 8.46 0.29
CA THR A 235 -7.32 7.14 -0.20
C THR A 235 -6.92 7.18 -1.67
N THR A 236 -7.66 7.91 -2.52
CA THR A 236 -7.29 8.11 -3.93
C THR A 236 -6.01 8.92 -4.07
N ILE A 237 -5.77 9.90 -3.18
CA ILE A 237 -4.48 10.61 -3.13
C ILE A 237 -3.35 9.64 -2.80
N LEU A 238 -3.51 8.75 -1.81
CA LEU A 238 -2.48 7.77 -1.45
C LEU A 238 -2.17 6.77 -2.57
N GLU A 239 -3.16 6.41 -3.38
CA GLU A 239 -2.94 5.60 -4.60
C GLU A 239 -1.93 6.29 -5.53
N ALA A 240 -2.15 7.56 -5.84
CA ALA A 240 -1.26 8.33 -6.71
C ALA A 240 0.07 8.69 -6.04
N TYR A 241 0.03 9.05 -4.76
CA TYR A 241 1.15 9.60 -3.99
C TYR A 241 2.17 8.53 -3.59
N ALA A 242 1.71 7.36 -3.14
CA ALA A 242 2.54 6.34 -2.53
C ALA A 242 2.55 5.01 -3.29
N ALA A 243 1.40 4.58 -3.83
CA ALA A 243 1.24 3.24 -4.40
C ALA A 243 1.76 3.15 -5.85
N GLU A 244 1.47 4.14 -6.70
CA GLU A 244 1.88 4.13 -8.10
C GLU A 244 3.41 3.98 -8.30
N PRO A 245 4.29 4.69 -7.54
CA PRO A 245 5.73 4.46 -7.61
C PRO A 245 6.16 3.02 -7.31
N SER A 246 5.42 2.31 -6.44
CA SER A 246 5.71 0.93 -6.06
C SER A 246 5.22 -0.11 -7.06
N ARG A 247 4.33 0.24 -7.99
CA ARG A 247 3.84 -0.70 -9.02
C ARG A 247 4.98 -1.22 -9.89
N ARG A 248 5.88 -0.33 -10.31
CA ARG A 248 7.08 -0.68 -11.07
C ARG A 248 8.00 -1.64 -10.30
N THR A 249 8.11 -1.46 -8.99
CA THR A 249 8.92 -2.32 -8.12
C THR A 249 8.38 -3.74 -8.10
N LEU A 250 7.07 -3.92 -7.87
CA LEU A 250 6.44 -5.25 -7.84
C LEU A 250 6.57 -5.97 -9.19
N THR A 251 6.46 -5.25 -10.31
CA THR A 251 6.73 -5.81 -11.64
C THR A 251 8.16 -6.34 -11.75
N LYS A 252 9.17 -5.52 -11.41
CA LYS A 252 10.58 -5.93 -11.46
C LYS A 252 10.87 -7.15 -10.59
N ILE A 253 10.29 -7.20 -9.38
CA ILE A 253 10.40 -8.36 -8.50
C ILE A 253 9.79 -9.59 -9.18
N SER A 254 8.56 -9.49 -9.68
CA SER A 254 7.89 -10.61 -10.35
C SER A 254 8.64 -11.11 -11.57
N ASP A 255 9.21 -10.21 -12.38
CA ASP A 255 9.98 -10.58 -13.57
C ASP A 255 11.28 -11.29 -13.18
N ARG A 256 12.01 -10.74 -12.20
CA ARG A 256 13.24 -11.36 -11.68
C ARG A 256 12.99 -12.74 -11.09
N MET A 257 11.90 -12.94 -10.35
CA MET A 257 11.53 -14.25 -9.81
C MET A 257 11.25 -15.27 -10.92
N ARG A 258 10.67 -14.83 -12.05
CA ARG A 258 10.41 -15.68 -13.21
C ARG A 258 11.69 -16.05 -13.94
N GLU A 259 12.64 -15.12 -14.07
CA GLU A 259 13.94 -15.37 -14.71
C GLU A 259 14.71 -16.51 -14.02
N VAL A 260 14.60 -16.63 -12.70
CA VAL A 260 15.27 -17.68 -11.90
C VAL A 260 14.41 -18.94 -11.70
N GLY A 261 13.33 -19.11 -12.46
CA GLY A 261 12.53 -20.35 -12.48
C GLY A 261 11.21 -20.32 -11.71
N GLY A 262 10.83 -19.20 -11.09
CA GLY A 262 9.56 -19.08 -10.35
C GLY A 262 8.33 -19.28 -11.23
N ARG A 263 7.44 -20.22 -10.85
CA ARG A 263 6.19 -20.54 -11.57
C ARG A 263 4.91 -20.04 -10.88
N PHE A 264 5.03 -19.34 -9.76
CA PHE A 264 3.91 -18.80 -8.99
C PHE A 264 3.58 -17.35 -9.42
N ASP A 265 2.37 -16.88 -9.08
CA ASP A 265 2.05 -15.45 -9.16
C ASP A 265 2.30 -14.81 -7.80
N LEU A 266 2.98 -13.66 -7.79
CA LEU A 266 3.30 -12.93 -6.56
C LEU A 266 2.00 -12.46 -5.87
N ARG A 267 1.89 -12.67 -4.57
CA ARG A 267 0.81 -12.08 -3.77
C ARG A 267 1.35 -10.97 -2.90
N VAL A 268 0.52 -10.00 -2.56
CA VAL A 268 0.88 -8.89 -1.67
C VAL A 268 -0.06 -8.88 -0.47
N MET A 269 0.50 -8.72 0.73
CA MET A 269 -0.31 -8.57 1.94
C MET A 269 -1.16 -7.28 1.87
N ALA A 270 -2.45 -7.41 2.16
CA ALA A 270 -3.41 -6.31 2.12
C ALA A 270 -3.84 -5.88 3.54
N SER A 271 -4.33 -4.66 3.66
CA SER A 271 -4.69 -4.00 4.91
C SER A 271 -5.71 -4.74 5.78
N HIS A 272 -6.54 -5.62 5.18
CA HIS A 272 -7.55 -6.41 5.88
C HIS A 272 -7.04 -7.76 6.41
N GLY A 273 -5.74 -8.02 6.31
CA GLY A 273 -5.10 -9.26 6.78
C GLY A 273 -5.16 -10.45 5.81
N GLY A 274 -5.69 -10.24 4.60
CA GLY A 274 -5.60 -11.19 3.49
C GLY A 274 -4.53 -10.80 2.49
N THR A 275 -4.39 -11.56 1.40
CA THR A 275 -3.46 -11.25 0.31
C THR A 275 -4.20 -10.97 -1.00
N ILE A 276 -3.68 -10.07 -1.83
CA ILE A 276 -4.20 -9.78 -3.17
C ILE A 276 -3.13 -10.00 -4.25
N SER A 277 -3.53 -10.05 -5.52
CA SER A 277 -2.56 -10.07 -6.63
C SER A 277 -1.82 -8.74 -6.71
N TRP A 278 -0.52 -8.77 -7.02
CA TRP A 278 0.28 -7.58 -7.29
C TRP A 278 -0.23 -6.77 -8.51
N LYS A 279 -1.03 -7.40 -9.38
CA LYS A 279 -1.68 -6.79 -10.55
C LYS A 279 -2.97 -6.03 -10.18
N ALA A 280 -3.34 -6.01 -8.91
CA ALA A 280 -4.51 -5.27 -8.45
C ALA A 280 -4.41 -3.79 -8.87
N LYS A 281 -5.51 -3.26 -9.40
CA LYS A 281 -5.58 -1.86 -9.80
C LYS A 281 -5.44 -0.95 -8.59
N GLU A 282 -6.14 -1.24 -7.50
CA GLU A 282 -6.16 -0.48 -6.25
C GLU A 282 -5.07 -0.98 -5.31
N LEU A 283 -3.86 -0.44 -5.46
CA LEU A 283 -2.67 -0.89 -4.76
C LEU A 283 -2.50 -0.23 -3.39
N ALA A 284 -3.18 0.89 -3.10
CA ALA A 284 -3.16 1.45 -1.74
C ALA A 284 -3.77 0.50 -0.68
N ARG A 285 -4.52 -0.54 -1.11
CA ARG A 285 -4.92 -1.66 -0.24
C ARG A 285 -3.74 -2.39 0.41
N THR A 286 -2.52 -2.27 -0.12
CA THR A 286 -1.31 -2.93 0.39
C THR A 286 -0.36 -1.96 1.07
N LEU A 287 -0.80 -0.73 1.38
CA LEU A 287 0.06 0.34 1.89
C LEU A 287 0.74 -0.01 3.22
N VAL A 288 0.11 -0.86 4.04
CA VAL A 288 0.60 -1.37 5.33
C VAL A 288 0.94 -2.86 5.30
N SER A 289 1.32 -3.39 4.12
CA SER A 289 1.54 -4.82 3.94
C SER A 289 2.50 -5.45 4.97
N GLY A 290 3.60 -4.78 5.31
CA GLY A 290 4.59 -5.23 6.30
C GLY A 290 4.02 -5.38 7.72
N PRO A 291 3.56 -4.27 8.36
CA PRO A 291 3.00 -4.32 9.72
C PRO A 291 1.86 -5.33 9.88
N ILE A 292 0.99 -5.46 8.87
CA ILE A 292 -0.09 -6.46 8.90
C ILE A 292 0.43 -7.89 8.87
N GLY A 293 1.50 -8.17 8.11
CA GLY A 293 2.19 -9.46 8.15
C GLY A 293 2.68 -9.80 9.56
N GLY A 294 3.28 -8.84 10.26
CA GLY A 294 3.71 -8.98 11.65
C GLY A 294 2.56 -9.30 12.61
N VAL A 295 1.43 -8.60 12.48
CA VAL A 295 0.23 -8.86 13.31
C VAL A 295 -0.34 -10.26 13.07
N ILE A 296 -0.37 -10.73 11.82
CA ILE A 296 -0.82 -12.09 11.49
C ILE A 296 0.12 -13.13 12.10
N GLY A 297 1.43 -12.93 11.99
CA GLY A 297 2.44 -13.81 12.59
C GLY A 297 2.33 -13.85 14.12
N ALA A 298 2.16 -12.69 14.75
CA ALA A 298 1.96 -12.58 16.20
C ALA A 298 0.68 -13.31 16.66
N ARG A 299 -0.43 -13.18 15.90
CA ARG A 299 -1.66 -13.92 16.18
C ARG A 299 -1.46 -15.43 16.06
N PHE A 300 -0.79 -15.89 15.01
CA PHE A 300 -0.51 -17.31 14.79
C PHE A 300 0.33 -17.91 15.94
N LEU A 301 1.41 -17.23 16.33
CA LEU A 301 2.23 -17.63 17.49
C LEU A 301 1.41 -17.57 18.79
N GLY A 302 0.62 -16.51 18.98
CA GLY A 302 -0.26 -16.35 20.13
C GLY A 302 -1.22 -17.53 20.32
N GLN A 303 -1.85 -17.99 19.24
CA GLN A 303 -2.74 -19.14 19.26
C GLN A 303 -2.02 -20.44 19.65
N MET A 304 -0.80 -20.65 19.16
CA MET A 304 -0.02 -21.85 19.49
C MET A 304 0.49 -21.84 20.93
N LEU A 305 0.81 -20.66 21.47
CA LEU A 305 1.40 -20.49 22.79
C LEU A 305 0.37 -20.18 23.89
N GLY A 306 -0.90 -19.96 23.53
CA GLY A 306 -1.98 -19.65 24.47
C GLY A 306 -2.02 -18.19 24.94
N TYR A 307 -1.52 -17.25 24.12
CA TYR A 307 -1.58 -15.81 24.39
C TYR A 307 -2.73 -15.14 23.64
N ASP A 308 -3.73 -14.67 24.40
CA ASP A 308 -4.93 -14.04 23.85
C ASP A 308 -4.83 -12.51 23.71
N ASN A 309 -3.95 -11.85 24.47
CA ASN A 309 -3.80 -10.40 24.45
C ASN A 309 -2.34 -10.06 24.19
N ILE A 310 -2.07 -9.42 23.04
CA ILE A 310 -0.72 -9.15 22.54
C ILE A 310 -0.66 -7.70 22.10
N ALA A 311 0.32 -6.96 22.63
CA ALA A 311 0.73 -5.68 22.10
C ALA A 311 1.90 -5.92 21.15
N CYS A 312 1.65 -5.82 19.85
CA CYS A 312 2.68 -5.91 18.83
C CYS A 312 3.43 -4.58 18.77
N SER A 313 4.75 -4.64 18.77
CA SER A 313 5.62 -3.48 18.61
C SER A 313 6.79 -3.86 17.70
N ASP A 314 6.94 -3.15 16.59
CA ASP A 314 8.00 -3.37 15.62
C ASP A 314 8.78 -2.07 15.41
N ILE A 315 10.10 -2.14 15.55
CA ILE A 315 11.01 -1.00 15.41
C ILE A 315 11.91 -1.27 14.21
N GLY A 316 11.63 -0.59 13.10
CA GLY A 316 12.49 -0.56 11.93
C GLY A 316 13.44 0.64 11.93
N GLY A 317 14.21 0.80 10.86
CA GLY A 317 15.08 1.97 10.67
C GLY A 317 14.34 3.26 10.31
N THR A 318 13.03 3.22 10.06
CA THR A 318 12.23 4.40 9.62
C THR A 318 10.93 4.57 10.39
N SER A 319 10.22 3.48 10.70
CA SER A 319 8.93 3.48 11.39
C SER A 319 9.02 2.76 12.74
N PHE A 320 8.09 3.13 13.62
CA PHE A 320 7.70 2.34 14.78
C PHE A 320 6.22 1.98 14.61
N ASP A 321 5.95 0.69 14.48
CA ASP A 321 4.64 0.17 14.15
C ASP A 321 4.07 -0.57 15.37
N MET A 322 2.80 -0.28 15.72
CA MET A 322 2.10 -0.92 16.82
C MET A 322 0.72 -1.41 16.41
N ALA A 323 0.29 -2.52 17.01
CA ALA A 323 -1.06 -3.05 16.86
C ALA A 323 -1.45 -3.86 18.10
N LEU A 324 -2.76 -4.03 18.32
CA LEU A 324 -3.29 -4.77 19.45
C LEU A 324 -4.09 -5.99 18.99
N ILE A 325 -3.77 -7.14 19.56
CA ILE A 325 -4.62 -8.34 19.51
C ILE A 325 -5.28 -8.44 20.87
N THR A 326 -6.61 -8.50 20.87
CA THR A 326 -7.41 -8.62 22.10
C THR A 326 -8.32 -9.83 22.01
N LYS A 327 -8.27 -10.70 23.04
CA LYS A 327 -9.04 -11.95 23.07
C LYS A 327 -8.87 -12.80 21.81
N GLY A 328 -7.63 -12.94 21.32
CA GLY A 328 -7.26 -13.73 20.14
C GLY A 328 -7.69 -13.15 18.79
N ASN A 329 -8.24 -11.93 18.78
CA ASN A 329 -8.76 -11.25 17.59
C ASN A 329 -8.13 -9.87 17.41
N PHE A 330 -8.09 -9.40 16.17
CA PHE A 330 -7.80 -8.02 15.81
C PHE A 330 -9.05 -7.39 15.19
N ALA A 331 -9.25 -6.08 15.39
CA ALA A 331 -10.41 -5.41 14.83
C ALA A 331 -10.15 -5.09 13.35
N ILE A 332 -11.16 -5.21 12.48
CA ILE A 332 -11.09 -4.64 11.13
C ILE A 332 -12.02 -3.44 11.10
N ALA A 333 -11.45 -2.24 11.12
CA ALA A 333 -12.20 -1.00 11.03
C ALA A 333 -12.53 -0.68 9.57
N SER A 334 -13.80 -0.33 9.28
CA SER A 334 -14.29 -0.11 7.91
C SER A 334 -13.89 1.26 7.34
N ASP A 335 -13.89 2.29 8.18
CA ASP A 335 -13.45 3.66 7.86
C ASP A 335 -12.36 4.07 8.86
N PRO A 336 -11.16 3.49 8.77
CA PRO A 336 -10.11 3.68 9.75
C PRO A 336 -9.40 5.03 9.56
N ASP A 337 -8.48 5.29 10.48
CA ASP A 337 -7.41 6.24 10.30
C ASP A 337 -6.03 5.59 10.45
N MET A 338 -5.06 6.16 9.75
CA MET A 338 -3.66 5.75 9.84
C MET A 338 -2.77 6.94 9.47
N ALA A 339 -1.64 7.11 10.15
CA ALA A 339 -0.75 8.26 9.95
C ALA A 339 -1.50 9.62 10.03
N ARG A 340 -2.51 9.68 10.91
CA ARG A 340 -3.40 10.84 11.13
C ARG A 340 -4.22 11.26 9.90
N LEU A 341 -4.43 10.32 8.97
CA LEU A 341 -5.28 10.47 7.78
C LEU A 341 -6.47 9.54 7.90
N VAL A 342 -7.66 10.05 7.59
CA VAL A 342 -8.87 9.21 7.48
C VAL A 342 -8.89 8.48 6.13
N LEU A 343 -9.23 7.18 6.11
CA LEU A 343 -9.09 6.31 4.94
C LEU A 343 -10.36 5.48 4.64
N SER A 344 -10.47 5.00 3.40
CA SER A 344 -11.59 4.18 2.90
C SER A 344 -11.25 2.68 2.80
N LEU A 345 -10.13 2.27 3.38
CA LEU A 345 -9.60 0.92 3.28
C LEU A 345 -9.96 0.16 4.55
N PRO A 346 -10.60 -1.02 4.48
CA PRO A 346 -10.70 -1.88 5.66
C PRO A 346 -9.30 -2.18 6.21
N LEU A 347 -9.04 -1.84 7.46
CA LEU A 347 -7.72 -1.92 8.08
C LEU A 347 -7.80 -2.71 9.38
N VAL A 348 -6.86 -3.63 9.54
CA VAL A 348 -6.58 -4.27 10.83
C VAL A 348 -6.07 -3.20 11.81
N ALA A 349 -6.79 -3.02 12.91
CA ALA A 349 -6.57 -1.98 13.93
C ALA A 349 -6.37 -2.58 15.32
#